data_AF-A0A498GDZ4-F1
#
_entry.id   AF-A0A498GDZ4-F1
#
_cell.length_a   1.000
_cell.length_b   1.000
_cell.length_c   1.000
_cell.angle_alpha   90.00
_cell.angle_beta   90.00
_cell.angle_gamma   90.00
#
_symmetry.space_group_name_H-M   'P 1'
#
loop_
_entity.id
_entity.type
_entity.pdbx_description
1 polymer ?
#
loop_
_entity_poly.entity_id
_entity_poly.type
_entity_poly.pdbx_seq_one_letter_code
_entity_poly.pdbx_strand_id
1 'polypeptide(L)'
;MTILTGEQFVCETIEQFFDRTSFELADVLEAIDNSDTTEMPRCDGTILEDVQDYHKQYPEEFPEPITEYREIPREEAMEYIWMIGENQALQLLLERDEQDWVHLYNGMTHNFVKVTGSKER
;
A
#
# COMPACT_ATOMS: atom_id res chain seq x y z
N MET A 1 5.26 -27.05 17.56
CA MET A 1 4.42 -26.68 16.41
C MET A 1 3.36 -25.75 16.95
N THR A 2 3.34 -24.50 16.49
CA THR A 2 2.38 -23.50 16.95
C THR A 2 1.39 -23.28 15.81
N ILE A 3 0.09 -23.39 16.11
CA ILE A 3 -0.97 -23.10 15.15
C ILE A 3 -1.40 -21.66 15.41
N LEU A 4 -1.18 -20.78 14.43
CA LEU A 4 -1.68 -19.40 14.48
C LEU A 4 -3.10 -19.39 13.91
N THR A 5 -4.02 -18.73 14.61
CA THR A 5 -5.41 -18.56 14.19
C THR A 5 -5.72 -17.08 14.04
N GLY A 6 -6.67 -16.74 13.19
CA GLY A 6 -7.00 -15.35 12.90
C GLY A 6 -8.17 -15.19 11.94
N GLU A 7 -8.53 -13.94 11.70
CA GLU A 7 -9.47 -13.57 10.64
C GLU A 7 -8.79 -13.72 9.28
N GLN A 8 -9.50 -14.33 8.31
CA GLN A 8 -8.94 -14.67 7.00
C GLN A 8 -9.62 -13.87 5.89
N PHE A 9 -8.80 -13.32 4.99
CA PHE A 9 -9.24 -12.59 3.81
C PHE A 9 -8.58 -13.20 2.57
N VAL A 10 -9.40 -13.66 1.64
CA VAL A 10 -8.93 -14.15 0.34
C VAL A 10 -9.36 -13.16 -0.74
N CYS A 11 -8.37 -12.60 -1.43
CA CYS A 11 -8.56 -11.53 -2.41
C CYS A 11 -7.79 -11.84 -3.71
N GLU A 12 -8.36 -11.48 -4.84
CA GLU A 12 -7.73 -11.58 -6.17
C GLU A 12 -7.13 -10.24 -6.63
N THR A 13 -7.57 -9.14 -6.02
CA THR A 13 -7.19 -7.77 -6.38
C THR A 13 -6.99 -6.94 -5.13
N ILE A 14 -6.25 -5.83 -5.27
CA ILE A 14 -6.03 -4.88 -4.18
C ILE A 14 -7.35 -4.20 -3.76
N GLU A 15 -8.28 -3.99 -4.68
CA GLU A 15 -9.63 -3.48 -4.39
C GLU A 15 -10.39 -4.35 -3.42
N GLN A 16 -10.41 -5.67 -3.68
CA GLN A 16 -11.09 -6.61 -2.79
C GLN A 16 -10.47 -6.63 -1.40
N PHE A 17 -9.17 -6.34 -1.29
CA PHE A 17 -8.50 -6.21 0.00
C PHE A 17 -8.98 -4.96 0.75
N PHE A 18 -9.06 -3.80 0.08
CA PHE A 18 -9.60 -2.59 0.70
C PHE A 18 -11.06 -2.74 1.11
N ASP A 19 -11.91 -3.34 0.27
CA ASP A 19 -13.33 -3.55 0.58
C ASP A 19 -13.57 -4.44 1.81
N ARG A 20 -12.60 -5.29 2.15
CA ARG A 20 -12.69 -6.29 3.24
C ARG A 20 -11.93 -5.89 4.49
N THR A 21 -11.09 -4.87 4.41
CA THR A 21 -10.25 -4.41 5.52
C THR A 21 -10.55 -2.94 5.82
N SER A 22 -9.83 -2.37 6.78
CA SER A 22 -9.92 -0.94 7.09
C SER A 22 -8.85 -0.11 6.38
N PHE A 23 -8.02 -0.74 5.54
CA PHE A 23 -6.95 -0.05 4.84
C PHE A 23 -7.48 0.72 3.64
N GLU A 24 -6.81 1.82 3.34
CA GLU A 24 -7.06 2.67 2.20
C GLU A 24 -5.86 2.71 1.27
N LEU A 25 -6.08 3.22 0.05
CA LEU A 25 -5.01 3.37 -0.95
C LEU A 25 -3.88 4.27 -0.44
N ALA A 26 -4.21 5.30 0.34
CA ALA A 26 -3.25 6.22 0.95
C ALA A 26 -2.27 5.49 1.89
N ASP A 27 -2.75 4.52 2.66
CA ASP A 27 -1.91 3.74 3.58
C ASP A 27 -0.86 2.94 2.80
N VAL A 28 -1.23 2.43 1.62
CA VAL A 28 -0.30 1.71 0.73
C VAL A 28 0.77 2.65 0.21
N LEU A 29 0.39 3.83 -0.29
CA LEU A 29 1.37 4.82 -0.77
C LEU A 29 2.34 5.22 0.34
N GLU A 30 1.83 5.47 1.55
CA GLU A 30 2.67 5.83 2.68
C GLU A 30 3.60 4.67 3.09
N ALA A 31 3.14 3.42 3.02
CA ALA A 31 3.98 2.25 3.29
C ALA A 31 5.08 2.07 2.24
N ILE A 32 4.77 2.32 0.97
CA ILE A 32 5.75 2.27 -0.12
C ILE A 32 6.81 3.35 0.08
N ASP A 33 6.39 4.59 0.31
CA ASP A 33 7.27 5.75 0.43
C ASP A 33 8.23 5.65 1.63
N ASN A 34 7.79 5.01 2.72
CA ASN A 34 8.60 4.78 3.91
C ASN A 34 9.40 3.47 3.86
N SER A 35 9.35 2.73 2.75
CA SER A 35 10.14 1.52 2.60
C SER A 35 11.55 1.86 2.08
N ASP A 36 12.57 1.19 2.60
CA ASP A 36 13.94 1.25 2.05
C ASP A 36 14.07 0.53 0.69
N THR A 37 12.96 0.38 -0.05
CA THR A 37 12.97 -0.32 -1.34
C THR A 37 13.82 0.49 -2.33
N THR A 38 14.98 -0.05 -2.68
CA THR A 38 16.03 0.63 -3.44
C THR A 38 15.68 0.78 -4.94
N GLU A 39 14.43 0.48 -5.32
CA GLU A 39 14.00 0.25 -6.71
C GLU A 39 12.61 0.83 -7.00
N MET A 40 12.37 2.10 -6.66
CA MET A 40 11.27 2.86 -7.28
C MET A 40 11.83 3.69 -8.46
N PRO A 41 11.75 3.21 -9.72
CA PRO A 41 12.42 3.85 -10.85
C PRO A 41 11.87 5.22 -11.28
N ARG A 42 10.82 5.74 -10.62
CA ARG A 42 10.25 7.07 -10.88
C ARG A 42 10.46 8.06 -9.75
N CYS A 43 11.01 7.63 -8.61
CA CYS A 43 11.12 8.48 -7.44
C CYS A 43 12.54 9.02 -7.29
N ASP A 44 12.70 10.31 -7.61
CA ASP A 44 13.91 11.08 -7.27
C ASP A 44 13.82 11.60 -5.81
N GLY A 45 12.64 11.54 -5.19
CA GLY A 45 12.33 11.89 -3.80
C GLY A 45 11.22 11.01 -3.21
N THR A 46 10.34 11.58 -2.40
CA THR A 46 9.11 10.88 -1.95
C THR A 46 8.04 10.86 -3.04
N ILE A 47 7.13 9.89 -3.02
CA ILE A 47 5.95 9.83 -3.90
C ILE A 47 5.18 11.16 -3.85
N LEU A 48 5.01 11.71 -2.65
CA LEU A 48 4.28 12.96 -2.46
C LEU A 48 5.00 14.15 -3.12
N GLU A 49 6.33 14.22 -3.01
CA GLU A 49 7.13 15.26 -3.67
C GLU A 49 7.06 15.15 -5.19
N ASP A 50 7.15 13.93 -5.75
CA ASP A 50 7.07 13.72 -7.20
C ASP A 50 5.72 14.18 -7.77
N VAL A 51 4.62 13.80 -7.11
CA VAL A 51 3.26 14.21 -7.51
C VAL A 51 3.11 15.73 -7.40
N GLN A 52 3.58 16.33 -6.31
CA GLN A 52 3.58 17.79 -6.16
C GLN A 52 4.35 18.49 -7.28
N ASP A 53 5.52 17.98 -7.64
CA ASP A 53 6.35 18.57 -8.69
C ASP A 53 5.76 18.38 -10.09
N TYR A 54 5.05 17.27 -10.33
CA TYR A 54 4.24 17.09 -11.54
C TYR A 54 3.10 18.12 -11.58
N HIS A 55 2.31 18.26 -10.52
CA HIS A 55 1.18 19.20 -10.46
C HIS A 55 1.63 20.66 -10.63
N LYS A 56 2.78 21.06 -10.06
CA LYS A 56 3.35 22.40 -10.25
C LYS A 56 3.69 22.73 -11.71
N GLN A 57 4.00 21.73 -12.53
CA GLN A 57 4.28 21.90 -13.95
C GLN A 57 3.00 22.13 -14.78
N TYR A 58 1.84 21.71 -14.27
CA TYR A 58 0.54 21.80 -14.94
C TYR A 58 -0.53 22.50 -14.07
N PRO A 59 -0.32 23.77 -13.66
CA PRO A 59 -1.19 24.47 -12.71
C PRO A 59 -2.60 24.79 -13.24
N GLU A 60 -2.81 24.76 -14.57
CA GLU A 60 -4.15 24.95 -15.15
C GLU A 60 -5.03 23.70 -15.00
N GLU A 61 -4.42 22.51 -14.96
CA GLU A 61 -5.10 21.23 -14.78
C GLU A 61 -5.27 20.89 -13.29
N PHE A 62 -4.33 21.34 -12.46
CA PHE A 62 -4.28 21.06 -11.03
C PHE A 62 -4.12 22.36 -10.22
N PRO A 63 -5.23 23.09 -9.95
CA PRO A 63 -5.16 24.41 -9.33
C PRO A 63 -4.84 24.37 -7.82
N GLU A 64 -5.10 23.24 -7.16
CA GLU A 64 -4.81 23.05 -5.74
C GLU A 64 -3.62 22.11 -5.56
N PRO A 65 -2.67 22.46 -4.67
CA PRO A 65 -1.52 21.60 -4.38
C PRO A 65 -1.97 20.38 -3.57
N ILE A 66 -1.46 19.21 -3.94
CA ILE A 66 -1.60 17.98 -3.16
C ILE A 66 -0.63 18.05 -1.98
N THR A 67 -1.14 17.86 -0.77
CA THR A 67 -0.35 17.92 0.47
C THR A 67 -0.36 16.61 1.25
N GLU A 68 -1.24 15.68 0.89
CA GLU A 68 -1.41 14.40 1.59
C GLU A 68 -1.64 13.24 0.60
N TYR A 69 -1.27 12.02 0.97
CA TYR A 69 -1.41 10.83 0.11
C TYR A 69 -2.84 10.55 -0.36
N ARG A 70 -3.84 10.84 0.49
CA ARG A 70 -5.26 10.65 0.15
C ARG A 70 -5.79 11.58 -0.92
N GLU A 71 -5.07 12.67 -1.20
CA GLU A 71 -5.43 13.64 -2.24
C GLU A 71 -4.86 13.21 -3.61
N ILE A 72 -3.96 12.22 -3.64
CA ILE A 72 -3.39 11.68 -4.88
C ILE A 72 -4.50 10.97 -5.67
N PRO A 73 -4.71 11.32 -6.96
CA PRO A 73 -5.67 10.66 -7.81
C PRO A 73 -5.45 9.16 -7.86
N ARG A 74 -6.54 8.38 -7.84
CA ARG A 74 -6.48 6.92 -7.84
C ARG A 74 -5.62 6.36 -8.97
N GLU A 75 -5.75 6.90 -10.17
CA GLU A 75 -5.02 6.43 -11.34
C GLU A 75 -3.50 6.55 -11.13
N GLU A 76 -3.04 7.71 -10.66
CA GLU A 76 -1.62 7.95 -10.34
C GLU A 76 -1.13 7.05 -9.20
N ALA A 77 -1.92 6.96 -8.11
CA ALA A 77 -1.60 6.09 -6.98
C ALA A 77 -1.41 4.63 -7.39
N MET A 78 -2.25 4.12 -8.29
CA MET A 78 -2.15 2.76 -8.82
C MET A 78 -0.89 2.54 -9.66
N GLU A 79 -0.40 3.57 -10.37
CA GLU A 79 0.87 3.44 -11.12
C GLU A 79 2.04 3.14 -10.19
N TYR A 80 2.15 3.82 -9.04
CA TYR A 80 3.20 3.56 -8.05
C TYR A 80 3.12 2.13 -7.49
N ILE A 81 1.91 1.65 -7.22
CA ILE A 81 1.68 0.28 -6.75
C ILE A 81 2.10 -0.74 -7.82
N TRP A 82 1.75 -0.51 -9.08
CA TRP A 82 2.11 -1.41 -10.17
C TRP A 82 3.61 -1.46 -10.46
N MET A 83 4.34 -0.37 -10.22
CA MET A 83 5.79 -0.34 -10.41
C MET A 83 6.55 -1.30 -9.51
N ILE A 84 6.14 -1.43 -8.25
CA ILE A 84 6.73 -2.39 -7.31
C ILE A 84 6.00 -3.74 -7.29
N GLY A 85 4.79 -3.78 -7.85
CA GLY A 85 3.89 -4.92 -7.88
C GLY A 85 2.97 -4.98 -6.67
N GLU A 86 1.69 -5.28 -6.91
CA GLU A 86 0.62 -5.31 -5.89
C GLU A 86 0.97 -6.20 -4.69
N ASN A 87 1.61 -7.34 -4.93
CA ASN A 87 2.04 -8.23 -3.86
C ASN A 87 3.05 -7.58 -2.91
N GLN A 88 4.04 -6.88 -3.45
CA GLN A 88 5.06 -6.19 -2.65
C GLN A 88 4.44 -4.99 -1.92
N ALA A 89 3.57 -4.24 -2.60
CA ALA A 89 2.86 -3.11 -2.01
C ALA A 89 2.02 -3.53 -0.78
N LEU A 90 1.24 -4.60 -0.93
CA LEU A 90 0.45 -5.16 0.18
C LEU A 90 1.34 -5.73 1.28
N GLN A 91 2.47 -6.36 0.93
CA GLN A 91 3.41 -6.84 1.95
C GLN A 91 3.97 -5.70 2.81
N LEU A 92 4.41 -4.60 2.18
CA LEU A 92 4.94 -3.42 2.87
C LEU A 92 3.89 -2.77 3.78
N LEU A 93 2.65 -2.66 3.30
CA LEU A 93 1.53 -2.17 4.10
C LEU A 93 1.36 -3.00 5.39
N LEU A 94 1.32 -4.33 5.25
CA LEU A 94 1.07 -5.23 6.37
C LEU A 94 2.23 -5.29 7.37
N GLU A 95 3.47 -5.13 6.91
CA GLU A 95 4.65 -5.06 7.77
C GLU A 95 4.69 -3.78 8.62
N ARG A 96 4.06 -2.72 8.13
CA ARG A 96 3.95 -1.44 8.84
C ARG A 96 2.82 -1.44 9.87
N ASP A 97 1.77 -2.20 9.65
CA ASP A 97 0.63 -2.27 10.57
C ASP A 97 1.04 -2.81 11.94
N GLU A 98 0.40 -2.33 13.01
CA GLU A 98 0.73 -2.77 14.36
C GLU A 98 0.24 -4.20 14.67
N GLN A 99 -0.64 -4.77 13.85
CA GLN A 99 -1.20 -6.10 14.03
C GLN A 99 -0.31 -7.15 13.37
N ASP A 100 -0.37 -8.38 13.84
CA ASP A 100 0.37 -9.47 13.23
C ASP A 100 -0.39 -10.00 12.01
N TRP A 101 0.26 -9.92 10.85
CA TRP A 101 -0.30 -10.40 9.58
C TRP A 101 0.52 -11.54 9.00
N VAL A 102 -0.16 -12.51 8.41
CA VAL A 102 0.45 -13.50 7.52
C VAL A 102 -0.11 -13.29 6.13
N HIS A 103 0.77 -13.08 5.16
CA HIS A 103 0.42 -12.91 3.76
C HIS A 103 0.98 -14.06 2.93
N LEU A 104 0.10 -14.79 2.26
CA LEU A 104 0.43 -15.89 1.37
C LEU A 104 -0.08 -15.58 -0.03
N TYR A 105 0.82 -15.54 -1.00
CA TYR A 105 0.48 -15.34 -2.41
C TYR A 105 0.85 -16.56 -3.23
N ASN A 106 -0.10 -17.07 -4.02
CA ASN A 106 0.10 -18.27 -4.85
C ASN A 106 0.23 -17.97 -6.35
N GLY A 107 0.33 -16.70 -6.75
CA GLY A 107 0.37 -16.27 -8.15
C GLY A 107 -0.98 -15.89 -8.76
N MET A 108 -2.09 -16.09 -8.04
CA MET A 108 -3.44 -15.70 -8.49
C MET A 108 -4.27 -15.03 -7.38
N THR A 109 -4.11 -15.50 -6.14
CA THR A 109 -4.88 -15.03 -4.99
C THR A 109 -3.95 -14.70 -3.84
N HIS A 110 -4.26 -13.62 -3.14
CA HIS A 110 -3.70 -13.27 -1.86
C HIS A 110 -4.56 -13.85 -0.74
N ASN A 111 -3.92 -14.52 0.21
CA ASN A 111 -4.54 -14.98 1.44
C ASN A 111 -3.88 -14.26 2.62
N PHE A 112 -4.65 -13.41 3.27
CA PHE A 112 -4.24 -12.64 4.44
C PHE A 112 -4.86 -13.23 5.69
N VAL A 113 -4.04 -13.44 6.72
CA VAL A 113 -4.50 -13.84 8.04
C VAL A 113 -4.08 -12.79 9.05
N LYS A 114 -5.08 -12.12 9.63
CA LYS A 114 -4.89 -11.22 10.77
C LYS A 114 -4.86 -12.06 12.04
N VAL A 115 -3.68 -12.25 12.61
CA VAL A 115 -3.46 -13.16 13.73
C VAL A 115 -4.02 -12.54 15.01
N THR A 116 -4.93 -13.25 15.65
CA THR A 116 -5.49 -12.85 16.96
C THR A 116 -4.74 -13.59 18.06
N GLY A 117 -4.00 -12.87 18.92
CA GLY A 117 -3.50 -13.40 20.19
C GLY A 117 -1.99 -13.49 20.40
N SER A 118 -1.16 -12.77 19.65
CA SER A 118 0.31 -12.80 19.81
C SER A 118 0.92 -11.44 20.18
N LYS A 119 0.36 -10.77 21.19
CA LYS A 119 1.13 -9.77 21.97
C LYS A 119 1.02 -10.07 23.46
N GLU A 120 1.72 -11.10 23.92
CA GLU A 120 2.33 -11.01 25.24
C GLU A 120 3.60 -10.17 25.05
N ARG A 121 3.51 -8.88 25.39
CA ARG A 121 4.66 -7.98 25.55
C ARG A 121 5.25 -8.17 26.94
#